data_AF-A0A3B3CE96-F1
#
_entry.id   AF-A0A3B3CE96-F1
#
_cell.length_a   1.000
_cell.length_b   1.000
_cell.length_c   1.000
_cell.angle_alpha   90.00
_cell.angle_beta   90.00
_cell.angle_gamma   90.00
#
_symmetry.space_group_name_H-M   'P 1'
#
loop_
_entity.id
_entity.type
_entity.pdbx_description
1 polymer ?
#
loop_
_entity_poly.entity_id
_entity_poly.type
_entity_poly.pdbx_seq_one_letter_code
_entity_poly.pdbx_strand_id
1 'polypeptide(L)' 'LSFFFLYFNVDNGYLEGLVRGFKAGILSQADYLNLVQCETLEDLKDSRKAAPEHRLCLLGVCREDPK' A
#
# COMPACT_ATOMS: atom_id res chain seq x y z
N LEU A 1 23.54 -6.34 25.07
CA LEU A 1 23.02 -5.73 23.84
C LEU A 1 22.62 -6.75 22.76
N SER A 2 23.37 -7.82 22.53
CA SER A 2 23.08 -8.81 21.45
C SER A 2 21.84 -9.69 21.69
N PHE A 3 21.50 -10.01 22.93
CA PHE A 3 20.41 -10.96 23.24
C PHE A 3 19.01 -10.44 22.91
N PHE A 4 18.78 -9.12 22.93
CA PHE A 4 17.45 -8.52 22.71
C PHE A 4 16.93 -8.71 21.27
N PHE A 5 17.81 -8.62 20.28
CA PHE A 5 17.43 -8.78 18.87
C PHE A 5 17.01 -10.21 18.50
N LEU A 6 17.44 -11.22 19.27
CA LEU A 6 17.10 -12.64 19.03
C LEU A 6 15.64 -12.97 19.36
N TYR A 7 15.03 -12.28 20.34
CA TYR A 7 13.63 -12.52 20.74
C TYR A 7 12.65 -11.59 20.04
N PHE A 8 13.12 -10.48 19.47
CA PHE A 8 12.26 -9.48 18.82
C PHE A 8 11.34 -10.08 17.76
N ASN A 9 11.84 -10.98 16.93
CA ASN A 9 11.04 -11.61 15.86
C ASN A 9 10.00 -12.62 16.40
N VAL A 10 10.28 -13.25 17.55
CA VAL A 10 9.34 -14.18 18.21
C VAL A 10 8.14 -13.42 18.78
N ASP A 11 8.40 -12.31 19.48
CA ASP A 11 7.35 -11.54 20.14
C ASP A 11 6.63 -10.57 19.18
N ASN A 12 7.34 -9.99 18.21
CA ASN A 12 6.83 -8.88 17.38
C ASN A 12 6.84 -9.13 15.87
N GLY A 13 7.37 -10.26 15.39
CA GLY A 13 7.55 -10.50 13.95
C GLY A 13 6.24 -10.47 13.15
N TYR A 14 5.15 -11.01 13.71
CA TYR A 14 3.83 -10.95 13.08
C TYR A 14 3.31 -9.51 12.95
N LEU A 15 3.39 -8.73 14.04
CA LEU A 15 2.93 -7.35 14.05
C LEU A 15 3.79 -6.45 13.16
N GLU A 16 5.12 -6.67 13.17
CA GLU A 16 6.07 -6.00 12.28
C GLU A 16 5.75 -6.27 10.81
N GLY A 17 5.51 -7.54 10.45
CA GLY A 17 5.12 -7.94 9.10
C GLY A 17 3.80 -7.31 8.67
N LEU A 18 2.82 -7.27 9.56
CA LEU A 18 1.51 -6.68 9.32
C LEU A 18 1.61 -5.16 9.08
N VAL A 19 2.31 -4.45 9.97
CA VAL A 19 2.52 -2.99 9.85
C VAL A 19 3.32 -2.66 8.58
N ARG A 20 4.33 -3.45 8.24
CA ARG A 20 5.08 -3.29 6.99
C ARG A 20 4.20 -3.55 5.76
N GLY A 21 3.34 -4.56 5.81
CA GLY A 21 2.36 -4.85 4.76
C GLY A 21 1.41 -3.67 4.54
N PHE A 22 0.83 -3.13 5.62
CA PHE A 22 -0.04 -1.95 5.53
C PHE A 22 0.71 -0.71 5.05
N LYS A 23 1.94 -0.46 5.54
CA LYS A 23 2.77 0.67 5.10
C LYS A 23 3.17 0.56 3.63
N ALA A 24 3.50 -0.64 3.16
CA ALA A 24 3.79 -0.90 1.75
C ALA A 24 2.54 -0.73 0.88
N GLY A 25 1.36 -0.85 1.49
CA GLY A 25 0.06 -0.55 0.91
C GLY A 25 -0.33 0.93 0.87
N ILE A 26 0.54 1.84 1.31
CA ILE A 26 0.32 3.28 1.19
C ILE A 26 0.86 3.76 -0.16
N LEU A 27 0.10 4.65 -0.80
CA LEU A 27 0.47 5.30 -2.05
C LEU A 27 1.79 6.08 -1.88
N SER A 28 2.77 5.84 -2.76
CA SER A 28 4.06 6.53 -2.73
C SER A 28 3.93 7.94 -3.32
N GLN A 29 4.87 8.82 -3.00
CA GLN A 29 4.96 10.16 -3.59
C GLN A 29 4.97 10.12 -5.13
N ALA A 30 5.65 9.14 -5.73
CA ALA A 30 5.68 8.97 -7.18
C ALA A 30 4.30 8.60 -7.75
N ASP A 31 3.55 7.77 -7.03
CA ASP A 31 2.21 7.39 -7.43
C ASP A 31 1.27 8.62 -7.36
N TYR A 32 1.37 9.46 -6.32
CA TYR A 32 0.62 10.72 -6.25
C TYR A 32 0.91 11.66 -7.43
N LEU A 33 2.17 11.73 -7.89
CA LEU A 33 2.52 12.51 -9.09
C LEU A 33 1.88 11.91 -10.35
N ASN A 34 1.74 10.59 -10.44
CA ASN A 34 1.04 9.97 -11.57
C ASN A 34 -0.46 10.29 -11.52
N LEU A 35 -1.08 10.27 -10.34
CA LEU A 35 -2.51 10.62 -10.19
C LEU A 35 -2.80 12.07 -10.59
N VAL A 36 -1.90 13.02 -10.29
CA VAL A 36 -2.11 14.44 -10.65
C VAL A 36 -1.98 14.69 -12.16
N GLN A 37 -1.31 13.79 -12.88
CA GLN A 37 -1.10 13.86 -14.32
C GLN A 37 -2.20 13.15 -15.13
N CYS A 38 -3.08 12.38 -14.48
CA CYS A 38 -4.21 11.76 -15.15
C CYS A 38 -5.28 12.81 -15.45
N GLU A 39 -5.58 13.02 -16.73
CA GLU A 39 -6.62 13.96 -17.17
C GLU A 39 -7.98 13.28 -17.36
N THR A 40 -8.01 11.97 -17.58
CA THR A 40 -9.25 11.20 -17.77
C THR A 40 -9.48 10.13 -16.71
N LEU A 41 -10.75 9.71 -16.57
CA LEU A 41 -11.16 8.66 -15.63
C LEU A 41 -10.63 7.28 -16.05
N GLU A 42 -10.28 7.11 -17.32
CA GLU A 42 -9.66 5.91 -17.88
C GLU A 42 -8.19 5.80 -17.45
N ASP A 43 -7.44 6.91 -17.43
CA ASP A 43 -6.05 6.97 -16.94
C ASP A 43 -5.95 6.67 -15.44
N LEU A 44 -6.94 7.15 -14.66
CA LEU A 44 -7.05 6.83 -13.23
C LEU A 44 -7.34 5.34 -13.00
N LYS A 45 -8.15 4.72 -13.87
CA LYS A 45 -8.43 3.28 -13.80
C LYS A 45 -7.21 2.44 -14.18
N ASP A 46 -6.41 2.90 -15.15
CA ASP A 46 -5.22 2.17 -15.61
C ASP A 46 -4.06 2.30 -14.62
N SER A 47 -3.78 3.51 -14.13
CA SER A 47 -2.81 3.74 -13.05
C SER A 47 -3.15 2.96 -11.78
N ARG A 48 -4.44 2.77 -11.48
CA ARG A 48 -4.91 1.89 -10.40
C ARG A 48 -4.60 0.41 -10.65
N LYS A 49 -4.79 -0.09 -11.87
CA LYS A 49 -4.50 -1.50 -12.21
C LYS A 49 -3.01 -1.80 -12.19
N ALA A 50 -2.18 -0.80 -12.51
CA ALA A 50 -0.73 -0.90 -12.41
C ALA A 50 -0.24 -0.90 -10.95
N ALA A 51 -1.01 -0.36 -10.01
CA ALA A 51 -0.69 -0.44 -8.58
C ALA A 51 -0.96 -1.86 -8.05
N PRO A 52 -0.03 -2.46 -7.28
CA PRO A 52 -0.25 -3.75 -6.66
C PRO A 52 -1.43 -3.68 -5.70
N GLU A 53 -2.16 -4.78 -5.58
CA GLU A 53 -3.51 -4.81 -4.99
C GLU A 53 -3.59 -4.30 -3.54
N HIS A 54 -2.47 -4.32 -2.81
CA HIS A 54 -2.38 -3.81 -1.45
C HIS A 54 -2.17 -2.29 -1.34
N ARG A 55 -1.83 -1.58 -2.44
CA ARG A 55 -1.45 -0.15 -2.43
C ARG A 55 -2.60 0.86 -2.39
N LEU A 56 -3.85 0.41 -2.39
CA LEU A 56 -5.02 1.29 -2.58
C LEU A 56 -5.96 1.42 -1.38
N CYS A 57 -5.68 0.76 -0.24
CA CYS A 57 -6.64 0.61 0.86
C CYS A 57 -6.94 1.87 1.69
N LEU A 58 -6.22 2.98 1.50
CA LEU A 58 -6.32 4.15 2.40
C LEU A 58 -6.98 5.40 1.80
N LEU A 59 -7.30 5.41 0.51
CA LEU A 59 -7.80 6.63 -0.13
C LEU A 59 -9.32 6.84 0.00
N GLY A 60 -10.08 5.96 0.67
CA GLY A 60 -11.55 6.08 0.73
C GLY A 60 -12.25 5.98 -0.64
N VAL A 61 -11.50 5.68 -1.70
CA VAL A 61 -12.01 5.36 -3.03
C VAL A 61 -12.44 3.90 -2.98
N CYS A 62 -13.64 3.64 -2.46
CA CYS A 62 -14.27 2.34 -2.55
C CYS A 62 -14.16 1.88 -4.01
N ARG A 63 -13.53 0.72 -4.21
CA ARG A 63 -13.58 0.02 -5.48
C ARG A 63 -15.07 -0.19 -5.77
N GLU A 64 -15.63 0.52 -6.74
CA GLU A 64 -16.90 0.08 -7.33
C GLU A 64 -16.60 -1.29 -7.92
N ASP A 65 -17.06 -2.33 -7.23
CA ASP A 65 -17.02 -3.69 -7.72
C ASP A 65 -17.72 -3.71 -9.08
N PRO A 66 -17.03 -4.10 -10.16
CA PRO A 66 -17.72 -4.34 -11.41
C PRO A 66 -18.68 -5.51 -11.17
N LYS A 67 -19.98 -5.29 -11.38
CA LYS A 67 -20.98 -6.35 -11.48
C LYS A 67 -20.59 -7.36 -12.57
#